data_AF-A0A2E4MAX3-F1
#
_entry.id   AF-A0A2E4MAX3-F1
#
_cell.length_a   1.000
_cell.length_b   1.000
_cell.length_c   1.000
_cell.angle_alpha   90.00
_cell.angle_beta   90.00
_cell.angle_gamma   90.00
#
_symmetry.space_group_name_H-M   'P 1'
#
loop_
_entity.id
_entity.type
_entity.pdbx_description
1 polymer ?
#
loop_
_entity_poly.entity_id
_entity_poly.type
_entity_poly.pdbx_seq_one_letter_code
_entity_poly.pdbx_strand_id
1 'polypeptide(L)'
;MRSNTPKPGFTILELLAVVAILSVISGAVIFGLSGIRRDAVNKTAEGEIASIASAIAAFKRDTGYFPKQGPFDLVANDGVIDPNNDDHWPEFLSSASASNRTAWFNHPSNFYQLTLRSSPLANTGHKLASIDISSGRGWNGPYIKDAGHFVRAGTYTPATHAHTPATWTDGKWDPTSGVIIQQIPAVFDPNVQTVGTFIVELTTGSLPARWGRPYCYFLSNNTCWVVGMGQNGIYEGGVHDGTAGGKDDVVHYVSK
;
A
#
# COMPACT_ATOMS: atom_id res chain seq x y z
N MET A 1 -2.06 53.79 59.29
CA MET A 1 -3.39 53.24 58.97
C MET A 1 -3.39 52.82 57.51
N ARG A 2 -3.54 51.53 57.21
CA ARG A 2 -3.52 51.02 55.83
C ARG A 2 -4.94 50.58 55.51
N SER A 3 -5.65 51.34 54.66
CA SER A 3 -7.02 50.99 54.27
C SER A 3 -6.97 49.73 53.40
N ASN A 4 -7.66 48.67 53.84
CA ASN A 4 -7.80 47.45 53.07
C ASN A 4 -9.09 47.59 52.25
N THR A 5 -8.97 48.01 50.99
CA THR A 5 -10.11 48.08 50.07
C THR A 5 -10.56 46.67 49.72
N PRO A 6 -11.82 46.29 49.97
CA PRO A 6 -12.32 44.97 49.60
C PRO A 6 -12.27 44.81 48.08
N LYS A 7 -11.59 43.74 47.63
CA LYS A 7 -11.58 43.38 46.22
C LYS A 7 -12.93 42.75 45.85
N PRO A 8 -13.59 43.18 44.77
CA PRO A 8 -14.83 42.55 44.33
C PRO A 8 -14.56 41.06 44.02
N GLY A 9 -15.36 40.19 44.62
CA GLY A 9 -15.30 38.74 44.41
C GLY A 9 -15.99 38.35 43.10
N PHE A 10 -15.43 37.36 42.41
CA PHE A 10 -15.95 36.83 41.15
C PHE A 10 -17.35 36.25 41.35
N THR A 11 -18.31 36.66 40.53
CA THR A 11 -19.70 36.20 40.64
C THR A 11 -19.90 34.85 39.96
N ILE A 12 -20.86 34.05 40.44
CA ILE A 12 -21.25 32.78 39.80
C ILE A 12 -21.74 33.02 38.36
N LEU A 13 -22.36 34.17 38.10
CA LEU A 13 -22.83 34.56 36.77
C LEU A 13 -21.65 34.74 35.79
N GLU A 14 -20.56 35.36 36.23
CA GLU A 14 -19.35 35.52 35.40
C GLU A 14 -18.70 34.17 35.09
N LEU A 15 -18.63 33.28 36.08
CA LEU A 15 -18.12 31.93 35.85
C LEU A 15 -19.00 31.17 34.85
N LEU A 16 -20.33 31.25 34.99
CA LEU A 16 -21.30 30.58 34.11
C LEU A 16 -21.24 31.13 32.67
N ALA A 17 -21.10 32.45 32.50
CA ALA A 17 -20.92 33.05 31.18
C ALA A 17 -19.62 32.58 30.51
N VAL A 18 -18.52 32.47 31.27
CA VAL A 18 -17.24 31.99 30.73
C VAL A 18 -17.33 30.53 30.28
N VAL A 19 -17.87 29.60 31.09
CA VAL A 19 -18.02 28.20 30.64
C VAL A 19 -19.03 28.06 29.50
N ALA A 20 -20.08 28.90 29.45
CA ALA A 20 -20.99 28.93 28.32
C ALA A 20 -20.27 29.33 27.02
N ILE A 21 -19.45 30.40 27.05
CA ILE A 21 -18.66 30.82 25.88
C ILE A 21 -17.62 29.74 25.51
N LEU A 22 -16.92 29.18 26.48
CA LEU A 22 -15.92 28.12 26.24
C LEU A 22 -16.54 26.87 25.64
N SER A 23 -17.74 26.47 26.05
CA SER A 23 -18.43 25.30 25.49
C SER A 23 -18.80 25.50 24.01
N VAL A 24 -19.28 26.69 23.65
CA VAL A 24 -19.59 27.05 22.24
C VAL A 24 -18.32 27.06 21.39
N ILE A 25 -17.24 27.68 21.87
CA ILE A 25 -15.96 27.71 21.14
C ILE A 25 -15.37 26.30 20.99
N SER A 26 -15.42 25.49 22.06
CA SER A 26 -14.90 24.12 22.06
C SER A 26 -15.64 23.25 21.03
N GLY A 27 -16.97 23.41 20.92
CA GLY A 27 -17.77 22.74 19.89
C GLY A 27 -17.32 23.10 18.48
N ALA A 28 -17.13 24.39 18.20
CA ALA A 28 -16.72 24.88 16.87
C ALA A 28 -15.33 24.36 16.44
N VAL A 29 -14.38 24.24 17.38
CA VAL A 29 -13.02 23.74 17.11
C VAL A 29 -13.02 22.28 16.63
N ILE A 30 -13.87 21.42 17.21
CA ILE A 30 -13.96 20.00 16.85
C ILE A 30 -14.40 19.81 15.39
N PHE A 31 -15.37 20.61 14.94
CA PHE A 31 -15.86 20.55 13.56
C PHE A 31 -14.82 21.04 12.54
N GLY A 32 -14.05 22.08 12.86
CA GLY A 32 -12.99 22.60 11.98
C GLY A 32 -11.79 21.66 11.79
N LEU A 33 -11.37 20.96 12.84
CA LEU A 33 -10.23 20.04 12.80
C LEU A 33 -10.50 18.76 11.98
N SER A 34 -11.77 18.33 11.91
CA SER A 34 -12.14 17.10 11.21
C SER A 34 -11.97 17.19 9.69
N GLY A 35 -12.11 18.38 9.09
CA GLY A 35 -11.87 18.60 7.66
C GLY A 35 -10.38 18.60 7.30
N ILE A 36 -9.58 19.35 8.06
CA ILE A 36 -8.12 19.49 7.84
C ILE A 36 -7.40 18.14 7.91
N ARG A 37 -7.86 17.25 8.81
CA ARG A 37 -7.28 15.91 8.95
C ARG A 37 -7.50 15.05 7.71
N ARG A 38 -8.67 15.14 7.05
CA ARG A 38 -8.96 14.36 5.84
C ARG A 38 -8.11 14.82 4.66
N ASP A 39 -7.99 16.13 4.47
CA ASP A 39 -7.19 16.69 3.39
C ASP A 39 -5.69 16.34 3.52
N ALA A 40 -5.17 16.32 4.75
CA ALA A 40 -3.80 15.92 5.03
C ALA A 40 -3.55 14.43 4.73
N VAL A 41 -4.52 13.57 5.06
CA VAL A 41 -4.46 12.13 4.78
C VAL A 41 -4.44 11.88 3.26
N ASN A 42 -5.35 12.49 2.52
CA ASN A 42 -5.45 12.32 1.07
C ASN A 42 -4.17 12.80 0.36
N LYS A 43 -3.63 13.96 0.74
CA LYS A 43 -2.35 14.47 0.16
C LYS A 43 -1.16 13.56 0.43
N THR A 44 -1.14 12.89 1.58
CA THR A 44 -0.07 11.93 1.88
C THR A 44 -0.22 10.68 1.01
N ALA A 45 -1.45 10.16 0.86
CA ALA A 45 -1.73 9.02 0.00
C ALA A 45 -1.36 9.31 -1.46
N GLU A 46 -1.69 10.50 -1.97
CA GLU A 46 -1.28 10.95 -3.31
C GLU A 46 0.25 10.96 -3.48
N GLY A 47 0.98 11.43 -2.46
CA GLY A 47 2.44 11.44 -2.44
C GLY A 47 3.06 10.05 -2.48
N GLU A 48 2.53 9.12 -1.69
CA GLU A 48 2.97 7.71 -1.67
C GLU A 48 2.69 7.02 -3.00
N ILE A 49 1.50 7.22 -3.56
CA ILE A 49 1.16 6.63 -4.85
C ILE A 49 2.06 7.20 -5.97
N ALA A 50 2.38 8.49 -5.93
CA ALA A 50 3.36 9.08 -6.86
C ALA A 50 4.78 8.49 -6.68
N SER A 51 5.17 8.18 -5.45
CA SER A 51 6.44 7.50 -5.14
C SER A 51 6.46 6.08 -5.72
N ILE A 52 5.39 5.30 -5.51
CA ILE A 52 5.21 3.95 -6.09
C ILE A 52 5.25 4.02 -7.62
N ALA A 53 4.52 4.97 -8.23
CA ALA A 53 4.51 5.15 -9.67
C ALA A 53 5.92 5.48 -10.22
N SER A 54 6.68 6.31 -9.50
CA SER A 54 8.06 6.64 -9.85
C SER A 54 8.98 5.42 -9.77
N ALA A 55 8.80 4.57 -8.76
CA ALA A 55 9.53 3.31 -8.63
C ALA A 55 9.23 2.34 -9.78
N ILE A 56 7.95 2.22 -10.19
CA ILE A 56 7.53 1.40 -11.33
C ILE A 56 8.09 1.95 -12.65
N ALA A 57 8.08 3.28 -12.82
CA ALA A 57 8.67 3.92 -13.99
C ALA A 57 10.20 3.72 -14.05
N ALA A 58 10.89 3.81 -12.92
CA ALA A 58 12.32 3.50 -12.83
C ALA A 58 12.60 2.04 -13.19
N PHE A 59 11.82 1.09 -12.66
CA PHE A 59 11.92 -0.32 -13.03
C PHE A 59 11.76 -0.53 -14.53
N LYS A 60 10.77 0.10 -15.16
CA LYS A 60 10.53 -0.01 -16.61
C LYS A 60 11.63 0.64 -17.44
N ARG A 61 12.17 1.77 -17.00
CA ARG A 61 13.30 2.41 -17.67
C ARG A 61 14.53 1.50 -17.65
N ASP A 62 14.83 0.93 -16.49
CA ASP A 62 16.06 0.17 -16.28
C ASP A 62 15.94 -1.24 -16.93
N THR A 63 14.78 -1.89 -16.87
CA THR A 63 14.62 -3.26 -17.39
C THR A 63 13.95 -3.36 -18.77
N GLY A 64 13.18 -2.35 -19.17
CA GLY A 64 12.33 -2.37 -20.36
C GLY A 64 10.92 -2.94 -20.16
N TYR A 65 10.63 -3.53 -19.01
CA TYR A 65 9.35 -4.20 -18.71
C TYR A 65 8.70 -3.57 -17.48
N PHE A 66 7.38 -3.68 -17.32
CA PHE A 66 6.80 -3.48 -15.99
C PHE A 66 7.15 -4.67 -15.08
N PRO A 67 7.02 -4.54 -13.75
CA PRO A 67 7.07 -5.70 -12.86
C PRO A 67 6.14 -6.81 -13.35
N LYS A 68 6.42 -8.08 -13.06
CA LYS A 68 5.60 -9.24 -13.44
C LYS A 68 5.28 -9.30 -14.95
N GLN A 69 6.18 -8.82 -15.81
CA GLN A 69 6.06 -8.89 -17.26
C GLN A 69 7.37 -9.34 -17.90
N GLY A 70 7.25 -9.96 -19.09
CA GLY A 70 8.38 -10.48 -19.83
C GLY A 70 9.22 -11.42 -18.95
N PRO A 71 10.55 -11.30 -18.91
CA PRO A 71 11.39 -12.21 -18.13
C PRO A 71 11.12 -12.14 -16.61
N PHE A 72 10.51 -11.06 -16.12
CA PHE A 72 10.14 -10.90 -14.71
C PHE A 72 8.79 -11.55 -14.37
N ASP A 73 8.10 -12.16 -15.34
CA ASP A 73 6.90 -12.96 -15.09
C ASP A 73 7.24 -14.42 -14.78
N LEU A 74 6.22 -15.20 -14.43
CA LEU A 74 6.29 -16.64 -14.30
C LEU A 74 6.47 -17.31 -15.67
N VAL A 75 7.08 -18.48 -15.67
CA VAL A 75 7.22 -19.33 -16.87
C VAL A 75 5.89 -19.65 -17.57
N ALA A 76 4.76 -19.57 -16.85
CA ALA A 76 3.43 -19.76 -17.42
C ALA A 76 2.99 -18.61 -18.36
N ASN A 77 3.61 -17.44 -18.25
CA ASN A 77 3.33 -16.21 -19.01
C ASN A 77 4.57 -15.75 -19.80
N ASP A 78 5.33 -16.70 -20.35
CA ASP A 78 6.57 -16.46 -21.11
C ASP A 78 7.71 -15.78 -20.33
N GLY A 79 7.64 -15.77 -19.00
CA GLY A 79 8.73 -15.31 -18.15
C GLY A 79 9.78 -16.38 -17.84
N VAL A 80 10.73 -16.07 -16.96
CA VAL A 80 11.80 -17.01 -16.58
C VAL A 80 11.76 -17.44 -15.11
N ILE A 81 10.83 -16.92 -14.32
CA ILE A 81 10.67 -17.29 -12.91
C ILE A 81 9.82 -18.57 -12.82
N ASP A 82 10.48 -19.70 -12.58
CA ASP A 82 9.81 -20.99 -12.39
C ASP A 82 9.28 -21.19 -10.95
N PRO A 83 7.96 -21.37 -10.74
CA PRO A 83 7.39 -21.75 -9.44
C PRO A 83 7.89 -23.09 -8.88
N ASN A 84 8.37 -24.00 -9.72
CA ASN A 84 8.87 -25.32 -9.31
C ASN A 84 10.36 -25.32 -8.93
N ASN A 85 11.09 -24.23 -9.21
CA ASN A 85 12.50 -24.11 -8.85
C ASN A 85 12.66 -23.25 -7.59
N ASP A 86 13.08 -23.87 -6.49
CA ASP A 86 13.23 -23.23 -5.18
C ASP A 86 14.23 -22.06 -5.20
N ASP A 87 15.26 -22.13 -6.04
CA ASP A 87 16.32 -21.11 -6.13
C ASP A 87 15.81 -19.76 -6.67
N HIS A 88 14.65 -19.73 -7.32
CA HIS A 88 14.06 -18.50 -7.85
C HIS A 88 13.29 -17.69 -6.80
N TRP A 89 13.13 -18.21 -5.58
CA TRP A 89 12.25 -17.62 -4.57
C TRP A 89 13.01 -17.21 -3.31
N PRO A 90 12.50 -16.21 -2.56
CA PRO A 90 13.00 -15.92 -1.22
C PRO A 90 12.98 -17.15 -0.32
N GLU A 91 13.94 -17.24 0.61
CA GLU A 91 14.13 -18.39 1.50
C GLU A 91 12.85 -18.81 2.24
N PHE A 92 12.01 -17.87 2.67
CA PHE A 92 10.76 -18.17 3.37
C PHE A 92 9.71 -18.88 2.51
N LEU A 93 9.85 -18.88 1.17
CA LEU A 93 9.01 -19.61 0.22
C LEU A 93 9.67 -20.87 -0.33
N SER A 94 10.90 -21.18 0.07
CA SER A 94 11.64 -22.35 -0.42
C SER A 94 10.95 -23.68 -0.08
N SER A 95 10.14 -23.74 0.98
CA SER A 95 9.33 -24.92 1.33
C SER A 95 7.88 -24.86 0.83
N ALA A 96 7.48 -23.74 0.20
CA ALA A 96 6.13 -23.57 -0.31
C ALA A 96 5.92 -24.35 -1.62
N SER A 97 4.71 -24.87 -1.84
CA SER A 97 4.35 -25.51 -3.11
C SER A 97 4.39 -24.51 -4.27
N ALA A 98 4.58 -25.01 -5.50
CA ALA A 98 4.53 -24.20 -6.71
C ALA A 98 3.22 -23.38 -6.84
N SER A 99 2.09 -23.97 -6.42
CA SER A 99 0.80 -23.28 -6.36
C SER A 99 0.79 -22.11 -5.37
N ASN A 100 1.38 -22.29 -4.19
CA ASN A 100 1.48 -21.24 -3.17
C ASN A 100 2.42 -20.11 -3.64
N ARG A 101 3.54 -20.44 -4.29
CA ARG A 101 4.46 -19.44 -4.88
C ARG A 101 3.79 -18.64 -5.99
N THR A 102 3.02 -19.31 -6.84
CA THR A 102 2.23 -18.67 -7.89
C THR A 102 1.19 -17.72 -7.30
N ALA A 103 0.48 -18.13 -6.25
CA ALA A 103 -0.49 -17.29 -5.57
C ALA A 103 0.19 -16.08 -4.88
N TRP A 104 1.30 -16.31 -4.19
CA TRP A 104 2.10 -15.25 -3.56
C TRP A 104 2.62 -14.24 -4.58
N PHE A 105 3.20 -14.71 -5.70
CA PHE A 105 3.75 -13.87 -6.76
C PHE A 105 2.68 -12.96 -7.35
N ASN A 106 1.54 -13.54 -7.70
CA ASN A 106 0.51 -12.81 -8.41
C ASN A 106 -0.31 -11.88 -7.51
N HIS A 107 -0.20 -12.00 -6.19
CA HIS A 107 -0.93 -11.16 -5.26
C HIS A 107 -0.74 -9.65 -5.56
N PRO A 108 -1.83 -8.85 -5.59
CA PRO A 108 -1.77 -7.45 -6.07
C PRO A 108 -1.03 -6.50 -5.12
N SER A 109 -0.97 -6.82 -3.82
CA SER A 109 -0.13 -6.09 -2.85
C SER A 109 1.31 -6.59 -2.78
N ASN A 110 1.74 -7.49 -3.68
CA ASN A 110 3.10 -8.00 -3.68
C ASN A 110 4.04 -7.11 -4.49
N PHE A 111 4.77 -6.22 -3.81
CA PHE A 111 5.76 -5.30 -4.36
C PHE A 111 7.18 -5.88 -4.37
N TYR A 112 7.36 -7.20 -4.24
CA TYR A 112 8.70 -7.77 -4.04
C TYR A 112 9.72 -7.37 -5.13
N GLN A 113 9.32 -7.28 -6.40
CA GLN A 113 10.23 -6.86 -7.49
C GLN A 113 10.63 -5.38 -7.44
N LEU A 114 10.01 -4.60 -6.57
CA LEU A 114 10.35 -3.20 -6.33
C LEU A 114 11.14 -3.03 -5.04
N THR A 115 11.02 -3.95 -4.10
CA THR A 115 11.63 -3.86 -2.76
C THR A 115 12.88 -4.73 -2.60
N LEU A 116 13.06 -5.73 -3.46
CA LEU A 116 14.23 -6.60 -3.42
C LEU A 116 15.52 -5.81 -3.66
N ARG A 117 16.55 -6.14 -2.87
CA ARG A 117 17.91 -5.64 -3.11
C ARG A 117 18.60 -6.41 -4.23
N SER A 118 18.47 -7.72 -4.22
CA SER A 118 19.02 -8.61 -5.25
C SER A 118 18.00 -8.82 -6.36
N SER A 119 18.49 -9.08 -7.58
CA SER A 119 17.59 -9.30 -8.71
C SER A 119 16.70 -10.53 -8.52
N PRO A 120 15.40 -10.46 -8.83
CA PRO A 120 14.53 -11.64 -8.89
C PRO A 120 14.98 -12.63 -9.97
N LEU A 121 15.87 -12.21 -10.88
CA LEU A 121 16.42 -13.05 -11.95
C LEU A 121 17.83 -13.59 -11.63
N ALA A 122 18.37 -13.34 -10.43
CA ALA A 122 19.76 -13.66 -10.09
C ALA A 122 20.12 -15.14 -10.37
N ASN A 123 19.18 -16.06 -10.14
CA ASN A 123 19.39 -17.49 -10.30
C ASN A 123 18.79 -18.07 -11.59
N THR A 124 18.31 -17.23 -12.51
CA THR A 124 17.69 -17.70 -13.78
C THR A 124 18.67 -17.69 -14.95
N GLY A 125 19.85 -17.08 -14.79
CA GLY A 125 20.83 -16.89 -15.88
C GLY A 125 20.42 -15.82 -16.91
N HIS A 126 19.34 -15.08 -16.67
CA HIS A 126 18.86 -14.06 -17.61
C HIS A 126 19.75 -12.81 -17.62
N LYS A 127 19.95 -12.20 -18.80
CA LYS A 127 20.85 -11.04 -18.97
C LYS A 127 20.45 -9.81 -18.15
N LEU A 128 19.14 -9.64 -17.90
CA LEU A 128 18.62 -8.54 -17.07
C LEU A 128 18.79 -8.78 -15.56
N ALA A 129 19.39 -9.91 -15.13
CA ALA A 129 19.66 -10.18 -13.72
C ALA A 129 20.67 -9.20 -13.10
N SER A 130 21.52 -8.60 -13.92
CA SER A 130 22.46 -7.55 -13.52
C SER A 130 22.39 -6.39 -14.50
N ILE A 131 22.81 -5.20 -14.05
CA ILE A 131 22.97 -4.06 -14.96
C ILE A 131 24.06 -4.36 -16.00
N ASP A 132 23.71 -4.21 -17.27
CA ASP A 132 24.64 -4.23 -18.39
C ASP A 132 24.97 -2.77 -18.75
N ILE A 133 26.25 -2.42 -18.56
CA ILE A 133 26.77 -1.06 -18.79
C ILE A 133 26.67 -0.68 -20.28
N SER A 134 26.73 -1.65 -21.19
CA SER A 134 26.72 -1.39 -22.63
C SER A 134 25.34 -1.01 -23.16
N SER A 135 24.29 -1.67 -22.66
CA SER A 135 22.90 -1.35 -23.01
C SER A 135 22.26 -0.34 -22.06
N GLY A 136 22.88 -0.07 -20.91
CA GLY A 136 22.30 0.74 -19.84
C GLY A 136 21.06 0.10 -19.22
N ARG A 137 20.85 -1.20 -19.42
CA ARG A 137 19.66 -1.94 -18.99
C ARG A 137 20.01 -3.07 -18.04
N GLY A 138 19.06 -3.43 -17.19
CA GLY A 138 19.16 -4.54 -16.26
C GLY A 138 18.64 -4.16 -14.88
N TRP A 139 18.83 -5.07 -13.93
CA TRP A 139 18.38 -4.86 -12.57
C TRP A 139 19.21 -3.80 -11.83
N ASN A 140 18.53 -2.79 -11.28
CA ASN A 140 19.11 -1.70 -10.49
C ASN A 140 18.31 -1.43 -9.20
N GLY A 141 17.59 -2.45 -8.70
CA GLY A 141 16.83 -2.35 -7.45
C GLY A 141 17.72 -2.21 -6.20
N PRO A 142 17.13 -1.91 -5.02
CA PRO A 142 15.70 -1.76 -4.77
C PRO A 142 15.17 -0.39 -5.22
N TYR A 143 13.97 -0.37 -5.78
CA TYR A 143 13.27 0.85 -6.21
C TYR A 143 12.44 1.46 -5.08
N ILE A 144 12.04 0.65 -4.10
CA ILE A 144 11.36 1.04 -2.86
C ILE A 144 12.19 0.51 -1.69
N LYS A 145 12.59 1.38 -0.76
CA LYS A 145 13.49 1.02 0.35
C LYS A 145 12.76 0.56 1.60
N ASP A 146 11.57 1.13 1.85
CA ASP A 146 10.84 0.97 3.11
C ASP A 146 9.49 0.28 2.86
N ALA A 147 9.52 -1.04 2.67
CA ALA A 147 8.30 -1.85 2.58
C ALA A 147 8.09 -2.66 3.86
N GLY A 148 6.84 -2.78 4.30
CA GLY A 148 6.47 -3.71 5.36
C GLY A 148 6.16 -5.09 4.80
N HIS A 149 5.91 -6.06 5.68
CA HIS A 149 5.48 -7.40 5.26
C HIS A 149 4.08 -7.72 5.77
N PHE A 150 3.26 -8.26 4.88
CA PHE A 150 1.92 -8.72 5.18
C PHE A 150 1.94 -10.20 5.53
N VAL A 151 1.35 -10.57 6.67
CA VAL A 151 1.33 -11.98 7.14
C VAL A 151 0.09 -12.73 6.65
N ARG A 152 -0.98 -12.02 6.26
CA ARG A 152 -2.27 -12.64 5.94
C ARG A 152 -2.94 -11.98 4.74
N ALA A 153 -2.58 -12.44 3.54
CA ALA A 153 -3.26 -12.09 2.29
C ALA A 153 -4.54 -12.89 2.05
N GLY A 154 -5.53 -12.26 1.41
CA GLY A 154 -6.72 -12.97 0.94
C GLY A 154 -6.44 -13.80 -0.31
N THR A 155 -7.42 -14.60 -0.75
CA THR A 155 -7.26 -15.39 -1.98
C THR A 155 -7.23 -14.48 -3.21
N TYR A 156 -6.24 -14.65 -4.09
CA TYR A 156 -6.14 -13.96 -5.38
C TYR A 156 -5.90 -14.98 -6.50
N THR A 157 -6.76 -14.97 -7.52
CA THR A 157 -6.70 -15.91 -8.65
C THR A 157 -6.29 -15.18 -9.95
N PRO A 158 -5.09 -15.37 -10.50
CA PRO A 158 -4.55 -14.48 -11.55
C PRO A 158 -5.35 -14.52 -12.87
N ALA A 159 -5.85 -15.70 -13.26
CA ALA A 159 -6.53 -15.93 -14.54
C ALA A 159 -7.91 -15.26 -14.67
N THR A 160 -8.58 -14.97 -13.54
CA THR A 160 -9.88 -14.26 -13.52
C THR A 160 -9.75 -12.78 -13.17
N HIS A 161 -8.54 -12.31 -12.81
CA HIS A 161 -8.29 -10.96 -12.30
C HIS A 161 -7.29 -10.16 -13.16
N ALA A 162 -7.08 -10.56 -14.41
CA ALA A 162 -6.27 -9.83 -15.38
C ALA A 162 -7.03 -8.60 -15.92
N HIS A 163 -7.34 -7.64 -15.06
CA HIS A 163 -8.31 -6.60 -15.40
C HIS A 163 -7.91 -5.21 -14.90
N THR A 164 -8.18 -4.21 -15.74
CA THR A 164 -8.21 -2.80 -15.36
C THR A 164 -9.28 -2.59 -14.28
N PRO A 165 -9.23 -1.51 -13.48
CA PRO A 165 -10.23 -1.28 -12.44
C PRO A 165 -11.69 -1.34 -12.92
N ALA A 166 -11.95 -1.11 -14.21
CA ALA A 166 -13.28 -1.14 -14.82
C ALA A 166 -13.81 -2.53 -15.25
N THR A 167 -12.97 -3.56 -15.36
CA THR A 167 -13.40 -4.92 -15.75
C THR A 167 -13.16 -5.95 -14.66
N TRP A 168 -12.94 -5.51 -13.42
CA TRP A 168 -12.91 -6.41 -12.28
C TRP A 168 -14.30 -7.01 -12.07
N THR A 169 -14.48 -8.26 -12.51
CA THR A 169 -15.76 -8.99 -12.42
C THR A 169 -16.05 -9.51 -11.01
N ASP A 170 -15.03 -9.69 -10.18
CA ASP A 170 -15.16 -10.05 -8.76
C ASP A 170 -15.23 -8.80 -7.87
N GLY A 171 -16.27 -7.97 -8.04
CA GLY A 171 -16.34 -6.55 -7.66
C GLY A 171 -16.03 -6.13 -6.21
N LYS A 172 -15.53 -7.01 -5.33
CA LYS A 172 -14.94 -6.68 -4.03
C LYS A 172 -13.77 -7.63 -3.69
N TRP A 173 -12.63 -7.10 -3.25
CA TRP A 173 -11.54 -7.92 -2.69
C TRP A 173 -11.24 -7.54 -1.24
N ASP A 174 -11.30 -8.53 -0.35
CA ASP A 174 -11.00 -8.40 1.08
C ASP A 174 -9.66 -9.08 1.40
N PRO A 175 -8.61 -8.31 1.77
CA PRO A 175 -7.29 -8.85 2.11
C PRO A 175 -7.32 -9.72 3.38
N THR A 176 -8.42 -9.73 4.15
CA THR A 176 -8.56 -10.50 5.39
C THR A 176 -9.28 -11.85 5.23
N SER A 177 -9.73 -12.21 4.02
CA SER A 177 -10.48 -13.44 3.77
C SER A 177 -9.76 -14.35 2.77
N GLY A 178 -9.55 -15.63 3.11
CA GLY A 178 -8.90 -16.60 2.22
C GLY A 178 -7.70 -17.36 2.82
N VAL A 179 -6.88 -17.93 1.93
CA VAL A 179 -5.68 -18.71 2.27
C VAL A 179 -4.58 -17.79 2.81
N ILE A 180 -4.04 -18.10 3.99
CA ILE A 180 -2.95 -17.32 4.59
C ILE A 180 -1.69 -17.49 3.75
N ILE A 181 -1.33 -16.45 3.00
CA ILE A 181 -0.04 -16.32 2.34
C ILE A 181 0.82 -15.38 3.19
N GLN A 182 1.93 -15.91 3.70
CA GLN A 182 2.81 -15.19 4.63
C GLN A 182 3.86 -14.33 3.90
N GLN A 183 4.29 -13.26 4.58
CA GLN A 183 5.43 -12.42 4.25
C GLN A 183 5.40 -11.82 2.83
N ILE A 184 4.26 -11.25 2.43
CA ILE A 184 4.19 -10.47 1.18
C ILE A 184 4.80 -9.08 1.42
N PRO A 185 5.85 -8.67 0.68
CA PRO A 185 6.36 -7.30 0.74
C PRO A 185 5.31 -6.33 0.20
N ALA A 186 4.76 -5.50 1.08
CA ALA A 186 3.69 -4.57 0.77
C ALA A 186 4.07 -3.15 1.21
N VAL A 187 3.58 -2.16 0.46
CA VAL A 187 3.66 -0.74 0.83
C VAL A 187 2.33 -0.37 1.47
N PHE A 188 2.36 0.42 2.54
CA PHE A 188 1.18 0.71 3.36
C PHE A 188 0.91 2.21 3.43
N ASP A 189 -0.37 2.58 3.55
CA ASP A 189 -0.77 3.94 3.89
C ASP A 189 -0.33 4.27 5.34
N PRO A 190 0.56 5.26 5.56
CA PRO A 190 1.08 5.60 6.88
C PRO A 190 0.04 6.20 7.83
N ASN A 191 -1.07 6.73 7.30
CA ASN A 191 -2.03 7.50 8.07
C ASN A 191 -3.19 6.69 8.65
N VAL A 192 -3.41 5.45 8.17
CA VAL A 192 -4.49 4.62 8.71
C VAL A 192 -3.98 3.73 9.82
N GLN A 193 -4.02 4.25 11.05
CA GLN A 193 -3.62 3.52 12.25
C GLN A 193 -4.76 2.67 12.87
N THR A 194 -5.98 2.71 12.32
CA THR A 194 -7.08 1.86 12.81
C THR A 194 -8.19 1.71 11.77
N VAL A 195 -8.50 0.47 11.37
CA VAL A 195 -9.75 -0.31 11.54
C VAL A 195 -9.57 -1.60 10.72
N GLY A 196 -9.44 -2.77 11.36
CA GLY A 196 -9.38 -4.08 10.69
C GLY A 196 -8.29 -5.07 11.17
N THR A 197 -8.30 -6.27 10.58
CA THR A 197 -7.48 -7.47 10.89
C THR A 197 -6.16 -7.53 10.10
N PHE A 198 -5.55 -6.39 9.79
CA PHE A 198 -4.31 -6.35 9.02
C PHE A 198 -3.11 -6.55 9.95
N ILE A 199 -2.37 -7.64 9.74
CA ILE A 199 -1.18 -7.99 10.52
C ILE A 199 0.04 -7.65 9.67
N VAL A 200 0.79 -6.64 10.13
CA VAL A 200 2.12 -6.31 9.61
C VAL A 200 3.15 -6.92 10.55
N GLU A 201 4.07 -7.70 10.00
CA GLU A 201 5.28 -8.10 10.70
C GLU A 201 6.43 -7.28 10.14
N LEU A 202 6.98 -6.35 10.93
CA LEU A 202 8.32 -5.85 10.65
C LEU A 202 9.30 -6.93 11.10
N THR A 203 10.26 -7.25 10.25
CA THR A 203 11.15 -8.43 10.32
C THR A 203 12.17 -8.42 11.47
N THR A 204 11.89 -7.77 12.60
CA THR A 204 12.66 -7.91 13.84
C THR A 204 11.78 -7.65 15.09
N GLY A 205 11.25 -8.72 15.68
CA GLY A 205 10.68 -8.69 17.04
C GLY A 205 9.28 -8.11 17.16
N SER A 206 8.58 -8.57 18.22
CA SER A 206 7.22 -8.25 18.69
C SER A 206 6.31 -7.51 17.69
N LEU A 207 5.23 -8.19 17.25
CA LEU A 207 4.17 -7.65 16.39
C LEU A 207 3.87 -6.18 16.71
N PRO A 208 4.25 -5.22 15.86
CA PRO A 208 3.89 -3.83 16.08
C PRO A 208 2.36 -3.69 16.01
N ALA A 209 1.82 -2.77 16.81
CA ALA A 209 0.43 -2.37 16.71
C ALA A 209 0.20 -1.78 15.30
N ARG A 210 -0.49 -2.56 14.45
CA ARG A 210 -1.26 -2.21 13.24
C ARG A 210 -0.76 -0.99 12.43
N TRP A 211 -0.27 -1.24 11.22
CA TRP A 211 0.10 -0.18 10.27
C TRP A 211 -0.68 -0.32 8.96
N GLY A 212 -1.54 0.66 8.67
CA GLY A 212 -2.02 1.00 7.33
C GLY A 212 -2.89 -0.01 6.60
N ARG A 213 -3.48 0.41 5.47
CA ARG A 213 -3.92 -0.53 4.42
C ARG A 213 -2.79 -0.72 3.43
N PRO A 214 -2.59 -1.93 2.89
CA PRO A 214 -1.65 -2.12 1.80
C PRO A 214 -2.17 -1.42 0.54
N TYR A 215 -1.25 -0.84 -0.22
CA TYR A 215 -1.49 -0.49 -1.61
C TYR A 215 -1.56 -1.76 -2.46
N CYS A 216 -2.24 -1.67 -3.60
CA CYS A 216 -2.23 -2.68 -4.64
C CYS A 216 -1.76 -2.05 -5.94
N TYR A 217 -1.18 -2.85 -6.82
CA TYR A 217 -0.98 -2.44 -8.19
C TYR A 217 -1.45 -3.49 -9.19
N PHE A 218 -2.01 -3.01 -10.30
CA PHE A 218 -2.55 -3.83 -11.39
C PHE A 218 -1.91 -3.42 -12.68
N LEU A 219 -1.46 -4.41 -13.44
CA LEU A 219 -0.71 -4.19 -14.66
C LEU A 219 -1.54 -4.60 -15.86
N SER A 220 -1.37 -3.83 -16.93
CA SER A 220 -1.76 -4.19 -18.29
C SER A 220 -0.56 -4.02 -19.22
N ASN A 221 -0.70 -4.40 -20.48
CA ASN A 221 0.40 -4.40 -21.46
C ASN A 221 1.13 -3.06 -21.56
N ASN A 222 0.43 -1.94 -21.30
CA ASN A 222 1.04 -0.62 -21.36
C ASN A 222 0.67 0.33 -20.23
N THR A 223 -0.04 -0.14 -19.20
CA THR A 223 -0.52 0.71 -18.10
C THR A 223 -0.32 0.02 -16.76
N CYS A 224 -0.13 0.85 -15.72
CA CYS A 224 -0.09 0.40 -14.34
C CYS A 224 -1.09 1.22 -13.54
N TRP A 225 -1.93 0.54 -12.77
CA TRP A 225 -2.88 1.14 -11.85
C TRP A 225 -2.35 0.93 -10.45
N VAL A 226 -2.27 1.98 -9.66
CA VAL A 226 -1.94 1.88 -8.24
C VAL A 226 -3.18 2.28 -7.46
N VAL A 227 -3.56 1.44 -6.50
CA VAL A 227 -4.79 1.61 -5.74
C VAL A 227 -4.48 1.61 -4.26
N GLY A 228 -4.86 2.70 -3.59
CA GLY A 228 -5.06 2.73 -2.15
C GLY A 228 -6.49 2.33 -1.81
N MET A 229 -6.67 1.44 -0.84
CA MET A 229 -8.01 1.04 -0.42
C MET A 229 -8.64 2.10 0.46
N GLY A 230 -9.93 2.37 0.24
CA GLY A 230 -10.72 3.28 1.07
C GLY A 230 -10.86 2.80 2.50
N GLN A 231 -11.42 3.61 3.43
CA GLN A 231 -11.49 3.37 4.89
C GLN A 231 -12.14 2.04 5.37
N ASN A 232 -12.72 1.22 4.51
CA ASN A 232 -13.17 -0.14 4.81
C ASN A 232 -12.08 -1.23 4.61
N GLY A 233 -11.03 -0.93 3.84
CA GLY A 233 -9.90 -1.84 3.59
C GLY A 233 -10.25 -2.94 2.59
N ILE A 234 -11.31 -2.69 1.81
CA ILE A 234 -11.84 -3.57 0.79
C ILE A 234 -11.67 -2.81 -0.51
N TYR A 235 -11.07 -3.46 -1.52
CA TYR A 235 -11.06 -2.92 -2.86
C TYR A 235 -12.46 -3.06 -3.47
N GLU A 236 -13.03 -1.96 -3.96
CA GLU A 236 -14.40 -1.84 -4.49
C GLU A 236 -14.43 -1.40 -5.97
N GLY A 237 -13.46 -1.84 -6.77
CA GLY A 237 -13.48 -1.61 -8.23
C GLY A 237 -13.08 -0.20 -8.67
N GLY A 238 -12.47 0.57 -7.76
CA GLY A 238 -11.85 1.84 -8.13
C GLY A 238 -12.77 3.03 -8.44
N VAL A 239 -14.01 3.00 -7.94
CA VAL A 239 -14.99 4.07 -8.14
C VAL A 239 -14.75 5.22 -7.15
N HIS A 240 -14.23 6.34 -7.64
CA HIS A 240 -14.09 7.60 -6.89
C HIS A 240 -15.39 8.43 -6.99
N ASP A 241 -16.37 8.17 -6.13
CA ASP A 241 -17.56 9.02 -5.99
C ASP A 241 -17.62 9.54 -4.56
N GLY A 242 -17.27 10.83 -4.39
CA GLY A 242 -16.88 11.56 -3.18
C GLY A 242 -17.89 11.66 -2.04
N THR A 243 -18.53 10.55 -1.71
CA THR A 243 -19.46 10.41 -0.59
C THR A 243 -18.76 9.66 0.55
N ALA A 244 -18.87 10.19 1.77
CA ALA A 244 -18.16 9.69 2.95
C ALA A 244 -18.52 8.23 3.29
N GLY A 245 -17.53 7.34 3.39
CA GLY A 245 -17.71 6.08 4.11
C GLY A 245 -16.92 4.84 3.70
N GLY A 246 -16.27 4.78 2.54
CA GLY A 246 -15.42 3.61 2.23
C GLY A 246 -15.23 3.32 0.74
N LYS A 247 -14.52 4.17 0.01
CA LYS A 247 -14.21 3.92 -1.41
C LYS A 247 -12.73 4.13 -1.69
N ASP A 248 -12.21 3.38 -2.68
CA ASP A 248 -10.80 3.33 -3.04
C ASP A 248 -10.24 4.63 -3.60
N ASP A 249 -9.01 4.94 -3.20
CA ASP A 249 -8.17 5.95 -3.81
C ASP A 249 -7.43 5.32 -5.00
N VAL A 250 -8.01 5.43 -6.20
CA VAL A 250 -7.38 4.94 -7.43
C VAL A 250 -6.63 6.05 -8.13
N VAL A 251 -5.33 5.85 -8.31
CA VAL A 251 -4.53 6.70 -9.18
C VAL A 251 -4.18 5.90 -10.42
N HIS A 252 -4.63 6.42 -11.56
CA HIS A 252 -4.32 5.88 -12.87
C HIS A 252 -2.98 6.40 -13.36
N TYR A 253 -2.06 5.50 -13.69
CA TYR A 253 -0.81 5.87 -14.34
C TYR A 253 -0.74 5.30 -15.77
N VAL A 254 -0.74 6.21 -16.74
CA VAL A 254 -0.40 5.91 -18.14
C VAL A 254 1.06 6.34 -18.33
N SER A 255 1.97 5.39 -18.50
CA SER A 255 3.28 5.77 -19.03
C SER A 255 3.10 6.08 -20.51
N LYS A 256 3.43 7.31 -20.94
CA LYS A 256 3.56 7.61 -22.37
C LYS A 256 4.64 6.74 -23.03
#